data_AF-A0A922CSP0-F1
#
_entry.id   AF-A0A922CSP0-F1
#
_cell.length_a   1.000
_cell.length_b   1.000
_cell.length_c   1.000
_cell.angle_alpha   90.00
_cell.angle_beta   90.00
_cell.angle_gamma   90.00
#
_symmetry.space_group_name_H-M   'P 1'
#
loop_
_entity.id
_entity.type
_entity.pdbx_description
1 polymer ?
#
loop_
_entity_poly.entity_id
_entity_poly.type
_entity_poly.pdbx_seq_one_letter_code
_entity_poly.pdbx_strand_id
1 'polypeptide(L)'
;MLRKVVLGSVGAAALIPTINAASPVMEKPSGPAKPPPMRPSELPIYEAPHADYGEYLQSNSNQEEVGYIKSTLLSPVRVVREQAQSLLQHTESIKHSVQDNYHEFQDKSEWIVKYLREEENKEVRYGAVAMGGLTGFIFGLRGGIIRRVFYAGVGTTAMGMVCFPEETKEVLKSNSNLAKQYINIAYNFLYGGNYLYYW
;
A
#
# COMPACT_ATOMS: atom_id res chain seq x y z
N MET A 1 -28.54 -16.58 12.35
CA MET A 1 -27.13 -16.57 12.81
C MET A 1 -26.25 -16.12 11.65
N LEU A 2 -25.84 -14.85 11.62
CA LEU A 2 -25.00 -14.26 10.58
C LEU A 2 -23.73 -13.72 11.25
N ARG A 3 -22.58 -14.37 11.04
CA ARG A 3 -21.29 -13.87 11.51
C ARG A 3 -20.85 -12.71 10.60
N LYS A 4 -20.81 -11.50 11.15
CA LYS A 4 -20.18 -10.34 10.50
C LYS A 4 -18.67 -10.54 10.55
N VAL A 5 -18.07 -10.82 9.40
CA VAL A 5 -16.61 -10.74 9.23
C VAL A 5 -16.28 -9.28 8.97
N VAL A 6 -15.88 -8.58 10.03
CA VAL A 6 -15.24 -7.27 9.91
C VAL A 6 -13.81 -7.54 9.45
N LEU A 7 -13.56 -7.42 8.16
CA LEU A 7 -12.21 -7.28 7.61
C LEU A 7 -11.62 -6.00 8.20
N GLY A 8 -10.87 -6.18 9.29
CA GLY A 8 -10.25 -5.12 10.05
C GLY A 8 -9.33 -4.30 9.15
N SER A 9 -9.64 -3.02 9.02
CA SER A 9 -8.81 -1.96 8.45
C SER A 9 -7.55 -1.65 9.28
N VAL A 10 -7.00 -2.64 9.99
CA VAL A 10 -5.88 -2.48 10.92
C VAL A 10 -4.54 -2.30 10.17
N GLY A 11 -4.47 -2.65 8.88
CA GLY A 11 -3.22 -2.60 8.11
C GLY A 11 -2.77 -1.22 7.63
N ALA A 12 -3.64 -0.20 7.61
CA ALA A 12 -3.30 1.12 7.04
C ALA A 12 -2.92 2.18 8.09
N ALA A 13 -3.16 1.92 9.38
CA ALA A 13 -2.98 2.92 10.45
C ALA A 13 -1.54 3.01 11.00
N ALA A 14 -0.63 2.11 10.61
CA ALA A 14 0.71 2.01 11.22
C ALA A 14 1.82 2.83 10.52
N LEU A 15 1.50 3.62 9.48
CA LEU A 15 2.50 4.39 8.70
C LEU A 15 2.49 5.90 8.95
N ILE A 16 1.92 6.36 10.07
CA ILE A 16 2.00 7.79 10.44
C ILE A 16 3.01 7.93 11.59
N PRO A 17 4.25 8.39 11.32
CA PRO A 17 5.19 8.70 12.40
C PRO A 17 4.68 9.93 13.15
N THR A 18 4.23 9.73 14.38
CA THR A 18 3.90 10.82 15.31
C THR A 18 5.17 11.29 16.00
N ILE A 19 5.53 12.56 15.84
CA ILE A 19 6.72 13.17 16.47
C ILE A 19 6.28 13.79 17.80
N ASN A 20 6.70 13.20 18.93
CA ASN A 20 6.45 13.76 20.26
C ASN A 20 7.58 14.73 20.63
N ALA A 21 7.27 16.02 20.83
CA ALA A 21 8.23 17.09 21.13
C ALA A 21 9.28 16.69 22.19
N ALA A 22 10.53 17.13 21.96
CA ALA A 22 11.70 16.81 22.76
C ALA A 22 11.51 17.23 24.23
N SER A 23 11.71 16.29 25.15
CA SER A 23 11.88 16.56 26.58
C SER A 23 13.16 17.36 26.82
N PRO A 24 13.23 18.21 27.86
CA PRO A 24 14.39 19.03 28.15
C PRO A 24 15.63 18.16 28.40
N VAL A 25 16.77 18.61 27.88
CA VAL A 25 18.09 18.01 28.08
C VAL A 25 18.33 17.88 29.59
N MET A 26 18.40 16.64 30.08
CA MET A 26 18.78 16.40 31.47
C MET A 26 20.25 16.78 31.62
N GLU A 27 20.53 17.72 32.52
CA GLU A 27 21.92 18.11 32.81
C GLU A 27 22.72 16.89 33.28
N LYS A 28 23.85 16.68 32.61
CA LYS A 28 24.74 15.55 32.81
C LYS A 28 25.34 15.61 34.22
N PRO A 29 25.31 14.53 35.03
CA PRO A 29 25.97 14.52 36.33
C PRO A 29 27.46 14.84 36.16
N SER A 30 27.99 15.74 36.99
CA SER A 30 29.40 16.15 36.94
C SER A 30 30.31 14.96 37.24
N GLY A 31 30.95 14.42 36.20
CA GLY A 31 31.91 13.33 36.32
C GLY A 31 33.24 13.72 36.96
N PRO A 32 34.16 12.75 37.13
CA PRO A 32 35.47 12.98 37.71
C PRO A 32 36.26 14.03 36.92
N ALA A 33 36.93 14.94 37.62
CA ALA A 33 37.76 15.97 37.00
C ALA A 33 38.90 15.32 36.20
N LYS A 34 39.20 15.88 35.03
CA LYS A 34 40.28 15.39 34.17
C LYS A 34 41.60 15.44 34.93
N PRO A 35 42.31 14.31 35.12
CA PRO A 35 43.56 14.29 35.85
C PRO A 35 44.65 15.09 35.11
N PRO A 36 45.52 15.80 35.83
CA PRO A 36 46.62 16.57 35.23
C PRO A 36 47.66 15.63 34.58
N PRO A 37 48.40 16.09 33.57
CA PRO A 37 49.45 15.30 32.94
C PRO A 37 50.63 15.05 33.92
N MET A 38 51.03 13.79 34.09
CA MET A 38 52.12 13.37 34.99
C MET A 38 53.12 12.43 34.30
N ARG A 39 54.35 12.33 34.83
CA ARG A 39 55.38 11.42 34.32
C ARG A 39 55.14 9.99 34.82
N PRO A 40 55.67 8.94 34.14
CA PRO A 40 55.50 7.55 34.59
C PRO A 40 56.04 7.27 35.99
N SER A 41 57.05 8.02 36.45
CA SER A 41 57.61 7.91 37.80
C SER A 41 56.74 8.54 38.90
N GLU A 42 55.76 9.36 38.51
CA GLU A 42 54.86 10.10 39.40
C GLU A 42 53.49 9.40 39.51
N LEU A 43 53.36 8.19 38.96
CA LEU A 43 52.12 7.42 39.01
C LEU A 43 51.87 6.93 40.44
N PRO A 44 50.67 7.14 41.00
CA PRO A 44 50.32 6.54 42.29
C PRO A 44 50.29 5.01 42.15
N ILE A 45 50.78 4.31 43.17
CA ILE A 45 50.86 2.84 43.17
C ILE A 45 49.49 2.19 43.44
N TYR A 46 48.64 2.87 44.20
CA TYR A 46 47.35 2.34 44.66
C TYR A 46 46.14 3.05 44.07
N GLU A 47 46.32 4.21 43.44
CA GLU A 47 45.25 4.99 42.81
C GLU A 47 45.56 5.13 41.33
N ALA A 48 44.55 4.97 40.46
CA ALA A 48 44.73 5.08 39.02
C ALA A 48 43.79 6.15 38.42
N PRO A 49 43.98 7.45 38.75
CA PRO A 49 43.08 8.51 38.31
C PRO A 49 42.91 8.58 36.78
N HIS A 50 43.96 8.23 36.03
CA HIS A 50 43.94 8.19 34.57
C HIS A 50 43.18 6.98 34.00
N ALA A 51 43.19 5.84 34.70
CA ALA A 51 42.42 4.66 34.31
C ALA A 51 40.93 4.89 34.60
N ASP A 52 40.60 5.38 35.79
CA ASP A 52 39.24 5.70 36.22
C ASP A 52 38.59 6.76 35.30
N TYR A 53 39.36 7.77 34.90
CA TYR A 53 38.89 8.78 33.93
C TYR A 53 38.72 8.20 32.51
N GLY A 54 39.56 7.24 32.12
CA GLY A 54 39.43 6.51 30.86
C GLY A 54 38.16 5.65 30.81
N GLU A 55 37.86 4.93 31.89
CA GLU A 55 36.62 4.15 32.04
C GLU A 55 35.38 5.06 32.05
N TYR A 56 35.46 6.23 32.68
CA TYR A 56 34.41 7.25 32.64
C TYR A 56 34.15 7.78 31.21
N LEU A 57 35.19 8.01 30.42
CA LEU A 57 35.04 8.43 29.01
C LEU A 57 34.42 7.33 28.15
N GLN A 58 34.85 6.09 28.34
CA GLN A 58 34.38 4.95 27.56
C GLN A 58 32.93 4.56 27.91
N SER A 59 32.55 4.69 29.18
CA SER A 59 31.15 4.54 29.60
C SER A 59 30.27 5.68 29.05
N ASN A 60 30.75 6.92 29.06
CA ASN A 60 30.06 8.06 28.45
C ASN A 60 29.91 7.97 26.92
N SER A 61 30.87 7.36 26.21
CA SER A 61 30.78 7.19 24.75
C SER A 61 29.87 6.04 24.34
N ASN A 62 29.70 5.02 25.19
CA ASN A 62 28.70 3.97 24.96
C ASN A 62 27.29 4.43 25.36
N GLN A 63 27.22 5.34 26.34
CA GLN A 63 26.00 6.05 26.73
C GLN A 63 25.73 7.29 25.87
N GLU A 64 26.49 7.53 24.79
CA GLU A 64 26.26 8.65 23.89
C GLU A 64 24.79 8.60 23.48
N GLU A 65 24.04 9.60 23.93
CA GLU A 65 22.60 9.66 23.73
C GLU A 65 22.36 9.52 22.23
N VAL A 66 21.76 8.39 21.83
CA VAL A 66 21.26 8.21 20.48
C VAL A 66 20.40 9.43 20.21
N GLY A 67 20.93 10.35 19.37
CA GLY A 67 20.30 11.64 19.17
C GLY A 67 18.81 11.46 18.93
N TYR A 68 17.98 12.38 19.43
CA TYR A 68 16.52 12.26 19.45
C TYR A 68 15.91 11.73 18.12
N ILE A 69 16.51 12.08 16.98
CA ILE A 69 16.13 11.58 15.64
C ILE A 69 16.41 10.08 15.48
N LYS A 70 17.55 9.59 15.96
CA LYS A 70 17.93 8.18 15.91
C LYS A 70 17.03 7.35 16.83
N SER A 71 16.73 7.80 18.05
CA SER A 71 15.86 7.05 18.98
C SER A 71 14.41 6.93 18.46
N THR A 72 13.87 7.99 17.85
CA THR A 72 12.52 7.99 17.26
C THR A 72 12.42 7.12 16.01
N LEU A 73 13.46 7.06 15.17
CA LEU A 73 13.47 6.25 13.95
C LEU A 73 13.79 4.76 14.18
N LEU A 74 14.45 4.40 15.29
CA LEU A 74 14.81 3.01 15.58
C LEU A 74 13.59 2.10 15.74
N SER A 75 12.52 2.57 16.40
CA SER A 75 11.29 1.80 16.62
C SER A 75 10.57 1.40 15.32
N PRO A 76 10.21 2.33 14.41
CA PRO A 76 9.52 1.97 13.17
C PRO A 76 10.40 1.13 12.23
N VAL A 77 11.71 1.43 12.13
CA VAL A 77 12.63 0.63 11.29
C VAL A 77 12.76 -0.79 11.81
N ARG A 78 12.78 -0.97 13.13
CA ARG A 78 12.81 -2.29 13.78
C ARG A 78 11.52 -3.06 13.49
N VAL A 79 10.36 -2.43 13.62
CA VAL A 79 9.07 -3.07 13.31
C VAL A 79 9.03 -3.50 11.85
N VAL A 80 9.42 -2.63 10.91
CA VAL A 80 9.46 -2.98 9.48
C VAL A 80 10.42 -4.14 9.22
N ARG A 81 11.59 -4.15 9.85
CA ARG A 81 12.57 -5.24 9.74
C ARG A 81 12.01 -6.56 10.26
N GLU A 82 11.42 -6.56 11.45
CA GLU A 82 10.85 -7.76 12.08
C GLU A 82 9.67 -8.30 11.26
N GLN A 83 8.82 -7.43 10.73
CA GLN A 83 7.70 -7.81 9.85
C GLN A 83 8.20 -8.37 8.51
N ALA A 84 9.22 -7.75 7.91
CA ALA A 84 9.82 -8.25 6.67
C ALA A 84 10.49 -9.61 6.87
N GLN A 85 11.24 -9.80 7.96
CA GLN A 85 11.87 -11.08 8.30
C GLN A 85 10.83 -12.17 8.58
N SER A 86 9.77 -11.84 9.32
CA SER A 86 8.66 -12.75 9.56
C SER A 86 7.97 -13.16 8.25
N LEU A 87 7.66 -12.20 7.38
CA LEU A 87 7.06 -12.48 6.08
C LEU A 87 7.95 -13.38 5.22
N LEU A 88 9.25 -13.07 5.13
CA LEU A 88 10.21 -13.85 4.37
C LEU A 88 10.30 -15.31 4.86
N GLN A 89 10.34 -15.51 6.18
CA GLN A 89 10.38 -16.85 6.77
C GLN A 89 9.11 -17.68 6.50
N HIS A 90 7.96 -17.04 6.28
CA HIS A 90 6.71 -17.71 5.96
C HIS A 90 6.48 -17.87 4.43
N THR A 91 7.36 -17.36 3.57
CA THR A 91 7.16 -17.45 2.12
C THR A 91 7.29 -18.86 1.56
N GLU A 92 8.13 -19.73 2.12
CA GLU A 92 8.38 -21.06 1.56
C GLU A 92 7.15 -21.98 1.66
N SER A 93 6.43 -21.94 2.79
CA SER A 93 5.19 -22.70 2.98
C SER A 93 4.03 -22.14 2.16
N ILE A 94 3.99 -20.81 1.98
CA ILE A 94 2.97 -20.14 1.17
C ILE A 94 3.21 -20.39 -0.33
N LYS A 95 4.46 -20.45 -0.78
CA LYS A 95 4.80 -20.60 -2.21
C LYS A 95 4.22 -21.89 -2.80
N HIS A 96 4.34 -23.02 -2.11
CA HIS A 96 3.77 -24.29 -2.57
C HIS A 96 2.24 -24.25 -2.62
N SER A 97 1.61 -23.69 -1.57
CA SER A 97 0.16 -23.53 -1.54
C SER A 97 -0.34 -22.62 -2.66
N VAL A 98 0.35 -21.51 -2.91
CA VAL A 98 0.01 -20.57 -3.99
C VAL A 98 0.19 -21.22 -5.36
N GLN A 99 1.24 -22.01 -5.56
CA GLN A 99 1.48 -22.69 -6.84
C GLN A 99 0.40 -23.73 -7.14
N ASP A 100 0.01 -24.53 -6.16
CA ASP A 100 -1.04 -25.54 -6.33
C ASP A 100 -2.40 -24.89 -6.57
N ASN A 101 -2.74 -23.84 -5.81
CA ASN A 101 -3.96 -23.06 -6.02
C ASN A 101 -3.94 -22.35 -7.39
N TYR A 102 -2.79 -21.88 -7.86
CA TYR A 102 -2.68 -21.15 -9.13
C TYR A 102 -3.11 -22.02 -10.32
N HIS A 103 -2.63 -23.26 -10.38
CA HIS A 103 -3.05 -24.21 -11.42
C HIS A 103 -4.54 -24.53 -11.31
N GLU A 104 -5.05 -24.79 -10.10
CA GLU A 104 -6.47 -25.04 -9.87
C GLU A 104 -7.36 -23.84 -10.25
N PHE A 105 -6.92 -22.63 -9.96
CA PHE A 105 -7.61 -21.40 -10.37
C PHE A 105 -7.63 -21.22 -11.87
N GLN A 106 -6.50 -21.50 -12.54
CA GLN A 106 -6.41 -21.41 -13.99
C GLN A 106 -7.39 -22.40 -14.63
N ASP A 107 -7.36 -23.68 -14.23
CA ASP A 107 -8.21 -24.73 -14.78
C ASP A 107 -9.70 -24.41 -14.56
N LYS A 108 -10.07 -23.98 -13.35
CA LYS A 108 -11.44 -23.57 -13.03
C LYS A 108 -11.87 -22.35 -13.85
N SER A 109 -10.98 -21.38 -14.04
CA SER A 109 -11.30 -20.18 -14.82
C SER A 109 -11.53 -20.52 -16.30
N GLU A 110 -10.71 -21.39 -16.88
CA GLU A 110 -10.86 -21.86 -18.25
C GLU A 110 -12.17 -22.64 -18.43
N TRP A 111 -12.51 -23.50 -17.48
CA TRP A 111 -13.78 -24.22 -17.47
C TRP A 111 -14.99 -23.28 -17.39
N ILE A 112 -14.97 -22.28 -16.51
CA ILE A 112 -16.05 -21.28 -16.38
C ILE A 112 -16.20 -20.49 -17.68
N VAL A 113 -15.09 -20.04 -18.28
CA VAL A 113 -15.12 -19.29 -19.55
C VAL A 113 -15.69 -20.16 -20.67
N LYS A 114 -15.32 -21.45 -20.72
CA LYS A 114 -15.86 -22.39 -21.71
C LYS A 114 -17.37 -22.59 -21.50
N TYR A 115 -17.80 -22.84 -20.26
CA TYR A 115 -19.21 -23.00 -19.89
C TYR A 115 -20.05 -21.76 -20.23
N LEU A 116 -19.53 -20.56 -19.97
CA LEU A 116 -20.20 -19.30 -20.31
C LEU A 116 -20.24 -19.05 -21.82
N ARG A 117 -19.45 -19.75 -22.63
CA ARG A 117 -19.46 -19.62 -24.10
C ARG A 117 -20.31 -20.66 -24.80
N GLU A 118 -20.72 -21.71 -24.08
CA GLU A 118 -21.64 -22.73 -24.57
C GLU A 118 -22.97 -22.09 -25.02
N GLU A 119 -23.48 -22.53 -26.17
CA GLU A 119 -24.60 -21.88 -26.87
C GLU A 119 -25.97 -22.07 -26.17
N GLU A 120 -26.08 -23.08 -25.32
CA GLU A 120 -27.30 -23.50 -24.63
C GLU A 120 -27.71 -22.55 -23.50
N ASN A 121 -26.76 -21.79 -22.93
CA ASN A 121 -26.97 -20.99 -21.71
C ASN A 121 -27.05 -19.48 -21.96
N LYS A 122 -27.84 -19.05 -22.95
CA LYS A 122 -27.95 -17.62 -23.32
C LYS A 122 -28.41 -16.74 -22.15
N GLU A 123 -29.34 -17.22 -21.32
CA GLU A 123 -29.85 -16.49 -20.15
C GLU A 123 -28.76 -16.21 -19.10
N VAL A 124 -27.90 -17.20 -18.85
CA VAL A 124 -26.80 -17.10 -17.87
C VAL A 124 -25.76 -16.06 -18.33
N ARG A 125 -25.49 -15.97 -19.64
CA ARG A 125 -24.57 -15.00 -20.22
C ARG A 125 -25.05 -13.56 -20.03
N TYR A 126 -26.33 -13.28 -20.26
CA TYR A 126 -26.91 -11.96 -19.98
C TYR A 126 -26.89 -11.64 -18.49
N GLY A 127 -27.15 -12.63 -17.63
CA GLY A 127 -27.04 -12.49 -16.17
C GLY A 127 -25.62 -12.10 -15.73
N ALA A 128 -24.60 -12.76 -16.28
CA ALA A 128 -23.19 -12.46 -15.99
C ALA A 128 -22.80 -11.03 -16.43
N VAL A 129 -23.27 -10.59 -17.60
CA VAL A 129 -23.05 -9.22 -18.09
C VAL A 129 -23.72 -8.18 -17.18
N ALA A 130 -24.97 -8.43 -16.76
CA ALA A 130 -25.68 -7.57 -15.82
C ALA A 130 -24.97 -7.49 -14.47
N MET A 131 -24.48 -8.62 -13.95
CA MET A 131 -23.66 -8.65 -12.73
C MET A 131 -22.35 -7.87 -12.89
N GLY A 132 -21.70 -7.93 -14.06
CA GLY A 132 -20.53 -7.12 -14.38
C GLY A 132 -20.82 -5.62 -14.27
N GLY A 133 -21.96 -5.20 -14.83
CA GLY A 133 -22.44 -3.81 -14.76
C GLY A 133 -22.76 -3.36 -13.33
N LEU A 134 -23.48 -4.19 -12.57
CA LEU A 134 -23.79 -3.90 -11.16
C LEU A 134 -22.53 -3.83 -10.30
N THR A 135 -21.57 -4.72 -10.54
CA THR A 135 -20.27 -4.72 -9.85
C THR A 135 -19.52 -3.43 -10.13
N GLY A 136 -19.43 -3.04 -11.41
CA GLY A 136 -18.88 -1.75 -11.81
C GLY A 136 -19.61 -0.57 -11.18
N PHE A 137 -20.94 -0.60 -11.13
CA PHE A 137 -21.75 0.44 -10.49
C PHE A 137 -21.43 0.58 -9.00
N ILE A 138 -21.29 -0.53 -8.27
CA ILE A 138 -20.91 -0.54 -6.85
C ILE A 138 -19.54 0.11 -6.64
N PHE A 139 -18.55 -0.24 -7.46
CA PHE A 139 -17.23 0.42 -7.42
C PHE A 139 -17.31 1.92 -7.76
N GLY A 140 -18.26 2.33 -8.59
CA GLY A 140 -18.53 3.73 -8.94
C GLY A 140 -19.31 4.53 -7.90
N LEU A 141 -19.90 3.91 -6.86
CA LEU A 141 -20.81 4.57 -5.90
C LEU A 141 -20.17 5.76 -5.18
N ARG A 142 -18.87 5.69 -4.92
CA ARG A 142 -18.12 6.75 -4.23
C ARG A 142 -17.92 8.03 -5.07
N GLY A 143 -18.30 8.00 -6.35
CA GLY A 143 -18.30 9.18 -7.23
C GLY A 143 -19.70 9.74 -7.53
N GLY A 144 -19.72 10.84 -8.29
CA GLY A 144 -20.93 11.39 -8.90
C GLY A 144 -21.52 10.50 -9.99
N ILE A 145 -22.65 10.94 -10.57
CA ILE A 145 -23.45 10.15 -11.53
C ILE A 145 -22.61 9.70 -12.74
N ILE A 146 -21.76 10.57 -13.29
CA ILE A 146 -20.89 10.25 -14.43
C ILE A 146 -19.94 9.09 -14.10
N ARG A 147 -19.35 9.10 -12.90
CA ARG A 147 -18.41 8.04 -12.48
C ARG A 147 -19.14 6.70 -12.29
N ARG A 148 -20.38 6.74 -11.79
CA ARG A 148 -21.21 5.54 -11.65
C ARG A 148 -21.54 4.91 -13.01
N VAL A 149 -21.97 5.73 -13.97
CA VAL A 149 -22.28 5.26 -15.34
C VAL A 149 -21.02 4.75 -16.04
N PHE A 150 -19.88 5.44 -15.89
CA PHE A 150 -18.62 5.02 -16.48
C PHE A 150 -18.17 3.65 -15.94
N TYR A 151 -18.10 3.48 -14.62
CA TYR A 151 -17.66 2.22 -14.03
C TYR A 151 -18.64 1.07 -14.30
N ALA A 152 -19.95 1.34 -14.29
CA ALA A 152 -20.95 0.37 -14.71
C ALA A 152 -20.75 -0.04 -16.18
N GLY A 153 -20.54 0.93 -17.08
CA GLY A 153 -20.27 0.67 -18.49
C GLY A 153 -19.01 -0.16 -18.70
N VAL A 154 -17.92 0.14 -18.00
CA VAL A 154 -16.68 -0.66 -18.04
C VAL A 154 -16.93 -2.08 -17.54
N GLY A 155 -17.66 -2.26 -16.43
CA GLY A 155 -17.98 -3.58 -15.88
C GLY A 155 -18.84 -4.42 -16.82
N THR A 156 -19.90 -3.83 -17.38
CA THR A 156 -20.76 -4.48 -18.38
C THR A 156 -19.96 -4.85 -19.63
N THR A 157 -19.12 -3.94 -20.14
CA THR A 157 -18.33 -4.18 -21.36
C THR A 157 -17.27 -5.26 -21.15
N ALA A 158 -16.61 -5.27 -20.00
CA ALA A 158 -15.63 -6.29 -19.65
C ALA A 158 -16.26 -7.69 -19.61
N MET A 159 -17.40 -7.84 -18.91
CA MET A 159 -18.11 -9.12 -18.89
C MET A 159 -18.74 -9.46 -20.24
N GLY A 160 -19.20 -8.46 -21.00
CA GLY A 160 -19.69 -8.60 -22.37
C GLY A 160 -18.63 -9.17 -23.30
N MET A 161 -17.38 -8.70 -23.20
CA MET A 161 -16.27 -9.23 -24.00
C MET A 161 -15.93 -10.69 -23.65
N VAL A 162 -16.05 -11.08 -22.38
CA VAL A 162 -15.80 -12.46 -21.94
C VAL A 162 -16.93 -13.39 -22.42
N CYS A 163 -18.18 -12.98 -22.22
CA CYS A 163 -19.37 -13.77 -22.53
C CYS A 163 -19.72 -13.75 -24.02
N PHE A 164 -19.62 -12.62 -24.72
CA PHE A 164 -20.00 -12.41 -26.12
C PHE A 164 -18.88 -11.69 -26.90
N PRO A 165 -17.75 -12.36 -27.19
CA PRO A 165 -16.58 -11.71 -27.76
C PRO A 165 -16.82 -11.14 -29.17
N GLU A 166 -17.55 -11.84 -30.04
CA GLU A 166 -17.77 -11.41 -31.42
C GLU A 166 -18.76 -10.23 -31.50
N GLU A 167 -19.92 -10.36 -30.84
CA GLU A 167 -20.91 -9.26 -30.76
C GLU A 167 -20.30 -8.00 -30.14
N THR A 168 -19.55 -8.14 -29.05
CA THR A 168 -18.92 -6.99 -28.38
C THR A 168 -17.87 -6.32 -29.26
N LYS A 169 -17.06 -7.08 -30.02
CA LYS A 169 -16.07 -6.52 -30.96
C LYS A 169 -16.75 -5.75 -32.10
N GLU A 170 -17.83 -6.28 -32.66
CA GLU A 170 -18.59 -5.62 -33.74
C GLU A 170 -19.23 -4.31 -33.27
N VAL A 171 -19.84 -4.33 -32.09
CA VAL A 171 -20.41 -3.14 -31.45
C VAL A 171 -19.30 -2.13 -31.15
N LEU A 172 -18.16 -2.55 -30.62
CA LEU A 172 -17.06 -1.63 -30.30
C LEU A 172 -16.46 -1.01 -31.57
N LYS A 173 -16.29 -1.80 -32.64
CA LYS A 173 -15.77 -1.33 -33.93
C LYS A 173 -16.71 -0.34 -34.60
N SER A 174 -17.99 -0.66 -34.69
CA SER A 174 -19.01 0.19 -35.33
C SER A 174 -19.25 1.49 -34.55
N ASN A 175 -19.28 1.43 -33.22
CA ASN A 175 -19.55 2.61 -32.39
C ASN A 175 -18.33 3.50 -32.13
N SER A 176 -17.11 3.03 -32.44
CA SER A 176 -15.88 3.80 -32.19
C SER A 176 -15.86 5.17 -32.89
N ASN A 177 -16.37 5.24 -34.12
CA ASN A 177 -16.41 6.49 -34.90
C ASN A 177 -17.47 7.46 -34.36
N LEU A 178 -18.64 6.94 -33.98
CA LEU A 178 -19.71 7.74 -33.37
C LEU A 178 -19.27 8.26 -31.99
N ALA A 179 -18.66 7.42 -31.16
CA ALA A 179 -18.15 7.80 -29.85
C ALA A 179 -17.15 8.96 -29.94
N LYS A 180 -16.22 8.92 -30.91
CA LYS A 180 -15.29 10.03 -31.16
C LYS A 180 -16.01 11.35 -31.47
N GLN A 181 -17.06 11.30 -32.30
CA GLN A 181 -17.85 12.49 -32.64
C GLN A 181 -18.57 13.05 -31.41
N TYR A 182 -19.24 12.20 -30.62
CA TYR A 182 -19.92 12.63 -29.40
C TYR A 182 -18.96 13.18 -28.34
N ILE A 183 -17.79 12.56 -28.16
CA ILE A 183 -16.74 13.06 -27.25
C ILE A 183 -16.26 14.43 -27.70
N ASN A 184 -16.03 14.63 -29.01
CA ASN A 184 -15.59 15.92 -29.54
C ASN A 184 -16.67 17.00 -29.38
N ILE A 185 -17.94 16.67 -29.61
CA ILE A 185 -19.07 17.59 -29.37
C ILE A 185 -19.17 17.94 -27.87
N ALA A 186 -19.09 16.96 -26.97
CA ALA A 186 -19.14 17.18 -25.53
C ALA A 186 -17.94 18.02 -25.04
N TYR A 187 -16.75 17.77 -25.59
CA TYR A 187 -15.54 18.55 -25.31
C TYR A 187 -15.73 20.00 -25.74
N ASN A 188 -16.20 20.22 -26.98
CA ASN A 188 -16.50 21.58 -27.48
C ASN A 188 -17.61 22.25 -26.67
N PHE A 189 -18.59 21.54 -26.15
CA PHE A 189 -19.62 22.12 -25.28
C PHE A 189 -19.06 22.56 -23.92
N LEU A 190 -18.24 21.73 -23.28
CA LEU A 190 -17.63 22.02 -21.98
C LEU A 190 -16.61 23.16 -22.03
N TYR A 191 -15.80 23.23 -23.10
CA TYR A 191 -14.77 24.27 -23.25
C TYR A 191 -15.28 25.50 -24.02
N GLY A 192 -16.15 25.33 -25.01
CA GLY A 192 -16.74 26.42 -25.78
C GLY A 192 -17.76 27.25 -25.00
N GLY A 193 -18.47 26.66 -24.04
CA GLY A 193 -19.37 27.39 -23.14
C GLY A 193 -18.66 28.42 -22.24
N ASN A 194 -17.35 28.26 -21.99
CA ASN A 194 -16.56 29.21 -21.22
C ASN A 194 -16.16 30.47 -22.01
N TYR A 195 -16.21 30.45 -23.34
CA TYR A 195 -15.89 31.62 -24.18
C TYR A 195 -17.08 32.57 -24.42
N LEU A 196 -18.31 32.15 -24.11
CA LEU A 196 -19.53 32.94 -24.30
C LEU A 196 -19.92 33.82 -23.09
N TYR A 197 -19.20 33.74 -21.97
CA TYR A 197 -19.40 34.57 -20.78
C TYR A 197 -18.42 35.77 -20.68
N TYR A 198 -17.62 35.99 -21.72
CA TYR A 198 -16.60 37.06 -21.78
C TYR A 198 -16.86 38.10 -22.90
N TRP A 199 -18.12 38.27 -23.31
CA TRP A 199 -18.63 39.41 -24.10
C TRP A 199 -19.98 39.86 -23.59
#